data_AF-A0A2E4H0R3-F1
#
_entry.id   AF-A0A2E4H0R3-F1
#
_cell.length_a   1.000
_cell.length_b   1.000
_cell.length_c   1.000
_cell.angle_alpha   90.00
_cell.angle_beta   90.00
_cell.angle_gamma   90.00
#
_symmetry.space_group_name_H-M   'P 1'
#
loop_
_entity.id
_entity.type
_entity.pdbx_description
1 polymer ?
#
loop_
_entity_poly.entity_id
_entity_poly.type
_entity_poly.pdbx_seq_one_letter_code
_entity_poly.pdbx_strand_id
1 'polypeptide(L)'
;MIKDKFSSSTWPTKITLRKEEKILNIAFDDGSLFELTAELLRVESPSAEVQGHIPDQKQTVPGRRHVGIIELEPVGNYAIRIKFDDLHDTGIFSWQYLYHLGCNKDEIWQNYLKSLEEKGLTRDP
;
A
#
# COMPACT_ATOMS: atom_id res chain seq x y z
N MET A 1 -10.36 -3.68 21.20
CA MET A 1 -10.98 -4.53 20.16
C MET A 1 -11.15 -3.69 18.90
N ILE A 2 -10.10 -3.66 18.08
CA ILE A 2 -10.14 -3.00 16.77
C ILE A 2 -11.02 -3.89 15.89
N LYS A 3 -12.18 -3.38 15.47
CA LYS A 3 -13.00 -4.06 14.46
C LYS A 3 -12.41 -3.68 13.12
N ASP A 4 -11.63 -4.57 12.54
CA ASP A 4 -11.20 -4.49 11.15
C ASP A 4 -12.46 -4.32 10.29
N LYS A 5 -12.62 -3.14 9.69
CA LYS A 5 -13.84 -2.71 8.98
C LYS A 5 -14.03 -3.40 7.62
N PHE A 6 -13.23 -4.42 7.32
CA PHE A 6 -13.10 -5.07 6.02
C PHE A 6 -13.37 -6.57 6.17
N SER A 7 -14.63 -6.97 6.31
CA SER A 7 -15.04 -8.36 6.59
C SER A 7 -15.00 -9.30 5.36
N SER A 8 -13.91 -9.31 4.59
CA SER A 8 -13.71 -10.28 3.49
C SER A 8 -12.48 -11.13 3.74
N SER A 9 -12.66 -12.45 3.76
CA SER A 9 -11.60 -13.44 4.03
C SER A 9 -10.90 -13.83 2.72
N THR A 10 -10.29 -12.86 2.02
CA THR A 10 -9.55 -13.12 0.78
C THR A 10 -8.08 -13.37 1.08
N TRP A 11 -7.62 -14.57 0.74
CA TRP A 11 -6.25 -15.03 1.00
C TRP A 11 -5.40 -14.92 -0.27
N PRO A 12 -4.15 -14.44 -0.17
CA PRO A 12 -3.26 -14.42 -1.32
C PRO A 12 -2.82 -15.84 -1.66
N THR A 13 -2.96 -16.24 -2.92
CA THR A 13 -2.48 -17.52 -3.46
C THR A 13 -1.09 -17.39 -4.06
N LYS A 14 -0.75 -16.22 -4.59
CA LYS A 14 0.56 -15.94 -5.19
C LYS A 14 0.94 -14.49 -5.00
N ILE A 15 2.17 -14.25 -4.56
CA ILE A 15 2.76 -12.93 -4.43
C ILE A 15 4.03 -12.92 -5.28
N THR A 16 4.13 -11.98 -6.21
CA THR A 16 5.30 -11.84 -7.08
C THR A 16 5.76 -10.39 -7.05
N LEU A 17 6.96 -10.18 -6.52
CA LEU A 17 7.59 -8.87 -6.50
C LEU A 17 8.44 -8.67 -7.76
N ARG A 18 8.13 -7.64 -8.55
CA ARG A 18 8.96 -7.19 -9.66
C ARG A 18 9.75 -5.96 -9.22
N LYS A 19 10.97 -6.18 -8.74
CA LYS A 19 11.82 -5.10 -8.18
C LYS A 19 12.20 -4.05 -9.23
N GLU A 20 12.55 -4.50 -10.44
CA GLU A 20 12.91 -3.60 -11.55
C GLU A 20 11.75 -2.70 -11.98
N GLU A 21 10.55 -3.26 -12.07
CA GLU A 21 9.35 -2.52 -12.45
C GLU A 21 8.70 -1.79 -11.27
N LYS A 22 9.14 -2.07 -10.04
CA LYS A 22 8.58 -1.55 -8.79
C LYS A 22 7.08 -1.88 -8.66
N ILE A 23 6.71 -3.09 -9.07
CA ILE A 23 5.32 -3.58 -9.04
C ILE A 23 5.23 -4.83 -8.17
N LEU A 24 4.26 -4.83 -7.27
CA LEU A 24 3.83 -5.98 -6.49
C LEU A 24 2.60 -6.60 -7.13
N ASN A 25 2.73 -7.84 -7.61
CA ASN A 25 1.62 -8.63 -8.12
C ASN A 25 1.10 -9.53 -7.01
N ILE A 26 -0.21 -9.51 -6.77
CA ILE A 26 -0.87 -10.36 -5.79
C ILE A 26 -2.07 -11.03 -6.45
N ALA A 27 -2.05 -12.36 -6.50
CA ALA A 27 -3.20 -13.17 -6.83
C ALA A 27 -3.89 -13.61 -5.54
N PHE A 28 -5.20 -13.54 -5.53
CA PHE A 28 -6.06 -13.99 -4.44
C PHE A 28 -6.80 -15.27 -4.83
N ASP A 29 -7.27 -16.01 -3.83
CA ASP A 29 -7.99 -17.29 -4.00
C ASP A 29 -9.30 -17.16 -4.80
N ASP A 30 -9.91 -15.98 -4.77
CA ASP A 30 -11.10 -15.63 -5.56
C ASP A 30 -10.81 -15.54 -7.09
N GLY A 31 -9.54 -15.65 -7.50
CA GLY A 31 -9.11 -15.46 -8.89
C GLY A 31 -8.80 -14.01 -9.25
N SER A 32 -9.06 -13.08 -8.33
CA SER A 32 -8.68 -11.67 -8.43
C SER A 32 -7.15 -11.52 -8.47
N LEU A 33 -6.64 -10.76 -9.45
CA LEU A 33 -5.23 -10.43 -9.58
C LEU A 33 -5.04 -8.91 -9.57
N PHE A 34 -4.17 -8.43 -8.69
CA PHE A 34 -3.90 -7.01 -8.53
C PHE A 34 -2.43 -6.70 -8.75
N GLU A 35 -2.21 -5.59 -9.45
CA GLU A 35 -0.90 -5.02 -9.71
C GLU A 35 -0.82 -3.69 -8.96
N LEU A 36 0.01 -3.66 -7.91
CA LEU A 36 0.17 -2.51 -7.02
C LEU A 36 1.58 -1.94 -7.22
N THR A 37 1.68 -0.67 -7.59
CA THR A 37 2.99 -0.01 -7.71
C THR A 37 3.56 0.27 -6.32
N ALA A 38 4.89 0.26 -6.21
CA ALA A 38 5.61 0.61 -5.00
C ALA A 38 5.24 2.03 -4.52
N GLU A 39 5.01 2.95 -5.45
CA GLU A 39 4.56 4.31 -5.16
C GLU A 39 3.19 4.28 -4.44
N LEU A 40 2.20 3.61 -5.02
CA LEU A 40 0.87 3.48 -4.41
C LEU A 40 0.97 2.84 -3.01
N LEU A 41 1.72 1.74 -2.88
CA LEU A 41 1.92 1.09 -1.60
C LEU A 41 2.60 2.01 -0.58
N ARG A 42 3.60 2.78 -1.00
CA ARG A 42 4.34 3.68 -0.10
C ARG A 42 3.49 4.85 0.40
N VAL A 43 2.67 5.44 -0.46
CA VAL A 43 1.80 6.58 -0.10
C VAL A 43 0.59 6.12 0.70
N GLU A 44 0.15 4.88 0.48
CA GLU A 44 -0.92 4.22 1.24
C GLU A 44 -0.40 3.43 2.45
N SER A 45 0.92 3.42 2.71
CA SER A 45 1.49 2.66 3.81
C SER A 45 1.00 3.21 5.14
N PRO A 46 0.27 2.41 5.96
CA PRO A 46 -0.03 2.78 7.32
C PRO A 46 1.26 2.58 8.13
N SER A 47 2.10 3.61 8.23
CA SER A 47 3.21 3.61 9.19
C SER A 47 2.62 3.31 10.56
N ALA A 48 3.17 2.34 11.29
CA ALA A 48 2.72 1.96 12.62
C ALA A 48 2.69 3.11 13.65
N GLU A 49 3.25 4.28 13.31
CA GLU A 49 3.15 5.54 14.06
C GLU A 49 1.79 6.24 13.95
N VAL A 50 0.98 5.96 12.92
CA VAL A 50 -0.37 6.52 12.77
C VAL A 50 -1.41 5.59 13.40
N GLN A 51 -1.21 5.24 14.68
CA GLN A 51 -2.20 4.52 15.50
C GLN A 51 -3.43 5.38 15.86
N GLY A 52 -3.58 6.57 15.27
CA GLY A 52 -4.76 7.41 15.34
C GLY A 52 -5.55 7.29 14.04
N HIS A 53 -6.67 6.57 14.09
CA HIS A 53 -7.64 6.38 13.01
C HIS A 53 -8.41 7.70 12.71
N ILE A 54 -7.68 8.78 12.40
CA ILE A 54 -8.24 10.06 11.94
C ILE A 54 -7.99 10.13 10.43
N PRO A 55 -9.03 9.98 9.57
CA PRO A 55 -8.86 10.03 8.12
C PRO A 55 -8.27 11.37 7.61
N ASP A 56 -8.24 12.39 8.45
CA ASP A 56 -7.78 13.75 8.18
C ASP A 56 -6.25 13.94 8.35
N GLN A 57 -5.55 13.03 9.03
CA GLN A 57 -4.10 13.11 9.24
C GLN A 57 -3.28 12.18 8.33
N LYS A 58 -3.83 11.82 7.17
CA LYS A 58 -3.04 11.15 6.13
C LYS A 58 -1.99 12.12 5.61
N GLN A 59 -0.74 11.91 5.98
CA GLN A 59 0.36 12.73 5.47
C GLN A 59 0.58 12.35 4.01
N THR A 60 0.19 13.24 3.09
CA THR A 60 0.52 13.12 1.67
C THR A 60 2.03 13.12 1.55
N VAL A 61 2.60 12.03 1.01
CA VAL A 61 4.05 11.87 0.86
C VAL A 61 4.45 12.29 -0.56
N PRO A 62 5.02 13.50 -0.77
CA PRO A 62 5.49 13.93 -2.08
C PRO A 62 6.84 13.30 -2.45
N GLY A 63 7.22 13.39 -3.73
CA GLY A 63 8.56 13.01 -4.19
C GLY A 63 8.88 11.50 -4.12
N ARG A 64 7.87 10.63 -4.08
CA ARG A 64 8.05 9.16 -3.96
C ARG A 64 7.88 8.40 -5.26
N ARG A 65 7.83 9.07 -6.41
CA ARG A 65 7.72 8.42 -7.73
C ARG A 65 8.78 7.35 -8.00
N HIS A 66 9.97 7.52 -7.42
CA HIS A 66 11.08 6.58 -7.61
C HIS A 66 11.18 5.50 -6.53
N VAL A 67 10.28 5.46 -5.55
CA VAL A 67 10.36 4.48 -4.46
C VAL A 67 10.28 3.04 -5.00
N GLY A 68 11.22 2.21 -4.58
CA GLY A 68 11.25 0.78 -4.87
C GLY A 68 10.89 -0.04 -3.63
N ILE A 69 10.51 -1.30 -3.85
CA ILE A 69 10.37 -2.29 -2.79
C ILE A 69 11.66 -3.10 -2.73
N ILE A 70 12.33 -3.07 -1.58
CA ILE A 70 13.54 -3.85 -1.32
C ILE A 70 13.15 -5.31 -1.05
N GLU A 71 12.20 -5.51 -0.13
CA GLU A 71 11.91 -6.82 0.45
C GLU A 71 10.47 -6.90 0.98
N LEU A 72 9.95 -8.13 1.01
CA LEU A 72 8.65 -8.45 1.59
C LEU A 72 8.88 -9.47 2.71
N GLU A 73 8.42 -9.16 3.90
CA GLU A 73 8.47 -10.08 5.04
C GLU A 73 7.05 -10.48 5.45
N PRO A 74 6.72 -11.77 5.54
CA PRO A 74 5.42 -12.18 6.05
C PRO A 74 5.30 -11.83 7.54
N VAL A 75 4.17 -11.23 7.93
CA VAL A 75 3.86 -10.88 9.32
C VAL A 75 2.70 -11.77 9.78
N GLY A 76 3.04 -12.86 10.45
CA GLY A 76 2.08 -13.89 10.83
C GLY A 76 1.42 -14.51 9.59
N ASN A 77 0.11 -14.76 9.67
CA ASN A 77 -0.67 -15.32 8.56
C ASN A 77 -1.62 -14.31 7.89
N TYR A 78 -1.64 -13.04 8.31
CA TYR A 78 -2.69 -12.10 7.89
C TYR A 78 -2.16 -10.86 7.15
N ALA A 79 -0.84 -10.65 7.11
CA ALA A 79 -0.22 -9.47 6.55
C ALA A 79 1.19 -9.73 6.00
N ILE A 80 1.68 -8.78 5.21
CA ILE A 80 3.09 -8.63 4.84
C ILE A 80 3.62 -7.27 5.25
N ARG A 81 4.85 -7.25 5.73
CA ARG A 81 5.65 -6.05 5.86
C ARG A 81 6.38 -5.80 4.55
N ILE A 82 6.30 -4.58 4.04
CA ILE A 82 6.98 -4.14 2.83
C ILE A 82 8.10 -3.19 3.24
N LYS A 83 9.33 -3.55 2.90
CA LYS A 83 10.51 -2.68 3.05
C LYS A 83 10.71 -1.89 1.77
N PHE A 84 10.72 -0.57 1.87
CA PHE A 84 10.96 0.34 0.75
C PHE A 84 12.38 0.89 0.81
N ASP A 85 12.91 1.25 -0.36
CA ASP A 85 14.27 1.81 -0.53
C ASP A 85 14.47 3.19 0.11
N ASP A 86 13.37 3.87 0.40
CA ASP A 86 13.33 5.16 1.06
C ASP A 86 13.56 5.12 2.58
N LEU A 87 14.31 4.13 3.08
CA LEU A 87 14.49 3.85 4.53
C LEU A 87 13.17 3.56 5.28
N HIS A 88 12.10 3.23 4.56
CA HIS A 88 10.79 2.94 5.15
C HIS A 88 10.59 1.44 5.28
N ASP A 89 10.74 0.88 6.48
CA ASP A 89 10.65 -0.57 6.73
C ASP A 89 9.45 -0.98 7.62
N THR A 90 8.64 -0.03 8.07
CA THR A 90 7.55 -0.28 9.03
C THR A 90 6.17 -0.50 8.41
N GLY A 91 6.06 -0.48 7.07
CA GLY A 91 4.78 -0.61 6.37
C GLY A 91 4.21 -2.02 6.43
N ILE A 92 3.20 -2.24 7.28
CA ILE A 92 2.50 -3.53 7.39
C ILE A 92 1.18 -3.45 6.63
N PHE A 93 1.01 -4.36 5.67
CA PHE A 93 -0.16 -4.44 4.81
C PHE A 93 -0.86 -5.78 5.04
N SER A 94 -2.05 -5.70 5.65
CA SER A 94 -2.93 -6.86 5.76
C SER A 94 -3.44 -7.31 4.39
N TRP A 95 -3.71 -8.61 4.22
CA TRP A 95 -4.24 -9.15 2.96
C TRP A 95 -5.52 -8.44 2.51
N GLN A 96 -6.41 -8.15 3.44
CA GLN A 96 -7.62 -7.38 3.21
C GLN A 96 -7.34 -5.96 2.71
N TYR A 97 -6.30 -5.31 3.24
CA TYR A 97 -5.96 -3.97 2.82
C TYR A 97 -5.36 -3.97 1.43
N LEU A 98 -4.49 -4.94 1.11
CA LEU A 98 -3.97 -5.11 -0.25
C LEU A 98 -5.08 -5.41 -1.27
N TYR A 99 -6.05 -6.22 -0.88
CA TYR A 99 -7.25 -6.47 -1.69
C TYR A 99 -8.04 -5.18 -1.92
N HIS A 100 -8.29 -4.40 -0.87
CA HIS A 100 -8.96 -3.09 -0.96
C HIS A 100 -8.19 -2.11 -1.85
N LEU A 101 -6.86 -2.03 -1.70
CA LEU A 101 -5.99 -1.22 -2.54
C LEU A 101 -6.08 -1.66 -4.00
N GLY A 102 -6.14 -2.96 -4.27
CA GLY A 102 -6.32 -3.50 -5.61
C GLY A 102 -7.66 -3.14 -6.24
N CYS A 103 -8.76 -3.34 -5.51
CA CYS A 103 -10.11 -3.02 -5.98
C CYS A 103 -10.33 -1.51 -6.18
N ASN A 104 -9.81 -0.67 -5.29
CA ASN A 104 -10.03 0.77 -5.29
C ASN A 104 -8.82 1.56 -5.78
N LYS A 105 -7.89 0.91 -6.50
CA LYS A 105 -6.61 1.52 -6.88
C LYS A 105 -6.79 2.85 -7.60
N ASP A 106 -7.78 2.93 -8.48
CA ASP A 106 -8.02 4.10 -9.32
C ASP A 106 -8.52 5.28 -8.47
N GLU A 107 -9.54 5.04 -7.64
CA GLU A 107 -10.09 6.06 -6.74
C GLU A 107 -9.04 6.55 -5.73
N ILE A 108 -8.30 5.63 -5.11
CA ILE A 108 -7.24 5.97 -4.15
C ILE A 108 -6.14 6.78 -4.83
N TRP A 109 -5.77 6.40 -6.05
CA TRP A 109 -4.77 7.11 -6.83
C TRP A 109 -5.21 8.52 -7.21
N GLN A 110 -6.46 8.69 -7.66
CA GLN A 110 -7.04 10.00 -7.96
C GLN A 110 -7.08 10.89 -6.71
N ASN A 111 -7.48 10.33 -5.56
CA ASN A 111 -7.49 11.04 -4.29
C ASN A 111 -6.08 11.48 -3.87
N TYR A 112 -5.07 10.64 -4.09
CA TYR A 112 -3.67 11.00 -3.84
C TYR A 112 -3.20 12.14 -4.74
N LEU A 113 -3.48 12.07 -6.06
CA LEU A 113 -3.13 13.14 -7.01
C LEU A 113 -3.82 14.46 -6.64
N LYS A 114 -5.08 14.41 -6.25
CA LYS A 114 -5.82 15.58 -5.79
C LYS A 114 -5.21 16.17 -4.51
N SER A 115 -4.88 15.32 -3.54
CA SER A 115 -4.18 15.75 -2.31
C SER A 115 -2.82 16.38 -2.58
N LEU A 116 -2.07 15.90 -3.59
CA LEU A 116 -0.82 16.55 -4.01
C LEU A 116 -1.10 17.94 -4.57
N GLU A 117 -2.07 18.06 -5.48
CA GLU A 117 -2.44 19.34 -6.11
C GLU A 117 -2.94 20.36 -5.07
N GLU A 118 -3.84 19.96 -4.16
CA GLU A 118 -4.38 20.81 -3.10
C GLU A 118 -3.28 21.32 -2.15
N LYS A 119 -2.22 20.55 -1.95
CA LYS A 119 -1.07 20.93 -1.12
C LYS A 119 0.06 21.61 -1.92
N GLY A 120 -0.09 21.79 -3.23
CA GLY A 120 0.96 22.32 -4.10
C GLY A 120 2.22 21.43 -4.16
N LEU A 121 2.05 20.14 -3.90
CA LEU A 121 3.12 19.14 -3.86
C LEU A 121 3.23 18.41 -5.21
N THR A 122 4.39 17.82 -5.49
CA THR A 122 4.59 17.04 -6.71
C THR A 122 5.11 15.63 -6.44
N ARG A 123 4.87 14.75 -7.41
CA ARG A 123 5.27 13.33 -7.37
C ARG A 123 6.76 13.14 -7.63
N ASP A 124 7.34 14.05 -8.42
CA ASP A 124 8.78 14.16 -8.67
C ASP A 124 9.50 14.80 -7.46
N PRO A 125 10.75 14.41 -7.17
CA PRO A 125 11.59 15.07 -6.18
C PRO A 125 12.11 16.44 -6.64
#